data_AF-A0A1E3WF98-F1
#
_entry.id   AF-A0A1E3WF98-F1
#
_cell.length_a   1.000
_cell.length_b   1.000
_cell.length_c   1.000
_cell.angle_alpha   90.00
_cell.angle_beta   90.00
_cell.angle_gamma   90.00
#
_symmetry.space_group_name_H-M   'P 1'
#
loop_
_entity.id
_entity.type
_entity.pdbx_description
1 polymer ?
#
loop_
_entity_poly.entity_id
_entity_poly.type
_entity_poly.pdbx_seq_one_letter_code
_entity_poly.pdbx_strand_id
1 'polypeptide(L)'
;MRASSAGACAGRERPCRVGAHAGSDRLVGAALARARAALEAATDDFLGRHAETSAAGYAVIGLAALRSAAEEIALRALARLIFTVGGASEPSRLAKLEALLVALRADPDKAHTLGGCRITPRHGRLLFFREMRKAGLPELELGPGERMLWDNRFRIELGAHESAPITVGALGEEGLKTLKERQALPPSLPRPAARALPGCWRGGRLLCLPDFDQKPLQSAPSSRHEVGLDCRATFLWGSL
;
A
#
# COMPACT_ATOMS: atom_id res chain seq x y z
N MET A 1 84.14 -43.64 -6.68
CA MET A 1 83.36 -43.74 -7.93
C MET A 1 81.97 -44.26 -7.58
N ARG A 2 80.94 -43.41 -7.81
CA ARG A 2 79.47 -43.65 -7.78
C ARG A 2 78.91 -44.22 -6.46
N ALA A 3 78.22 -43.52 -5.54
CA ALA A 3 77.25 -42.41 -5.53
C ALA A 3 75.83 -42.73 -6.10
N SER A 4 74.88 -42.75 -5.16
CA SER A 4 73.49 -42.24 -5.19
C SER A 4 72.32 -43.01 -5.84
N SER A 5 71.35 -43.37 -4.99
CA SER A 5 69.91 -43.15 -5.17
C SER A 5 69.28 -42.93 -3.78
N ALA A 6 68.89 -41.71 -3.42
CA ALA A 6 67.53 -41.16 -3.54
C ALA A 6 66.57 -41.59 -2.40
N GLY A 7 66.23 -40.65 -1.52
CA GLY A 7 65.18 -40.78 -0.51
C GLY A 7 64.65 -39.39 -0.12
N ALA A 8 63.38 -39.15 -0.46
CA ALA A 8 62.78 -37.85 -0.65
C ALA A 8 62.15 -37.21 0.60
N CYS A 9 61.89 -35.91 0.46
CA CYS A 9 61.38 -34.94 1.42
C CYS A 9 59.91 -35.09 1.86
N ALA A 10 59.64 -34.38 2.96
CA ALA A 10 58.44 -33.61 3.29
C ALA A 10 57.24 -34.35 3.91
N GLY A 11 57.20 -34.29 5.25
CA GLY A 11 55.99 -34.44 6.05
C GLY A 11 54.97 -33.35 5.68
N ARG A 12 53.76 -33.79 5.38
CA ARG A 12 52.63 -32.96 4.95
C ARG A 12 51.71 -32.77 6.15
N GLU A 13 51.69 -31.57 6.73
CA GLU A 13 50.71 -31.17 7.74
C GLU A 13 49.31 -31.21 7.12
N ARG A 14 48.39 -31.92 7.79
CA ARG A 14 46.99 -31.99 7.41
C ARG A 14 46.28 -30.76 8.00
N PRO A 15 45.55 -29.96 7.21
CA PRO A 15 44.69 -28.93 7.78
C PRO A 15 43.56 -29.59 8.55
N CYS A 16 43.35 -29.14 9.78
CA CYS A 16 42.19 -29.47 10.59
C CYS A 16 40.93 -29.05 9.81
N ARG A 17 40.09 -30.00 9.39
CA ARG A 17 38.79 -29.71 8.77
C ARG A 17 37.88 -29.13 9.84
N VAL A 18 37.65 -27.83 9.80
CA VAL A 18 36.54 -27.19 10.53
C VAL A 18 35.24 -27.56 9.81
N GLY A 19 34.67 -28.69 10.19
CA GLY A 19 33.31 -29.08 9.82
C GLY A 19 32.37 -28.84 10.98
N ALA A 20 31.51 -27.81 10.90
CA ALA A 20 30.16 -27.73 11.46
C ALA A 20 29.62 -26.27 11.52
N HIS A 21 29.30 -25.67 10.37
CA HIS A 21 28.55 -24.39 10.34
C HIS A 21 27.18 -24.49 9.64
N ALA A 22 26.96 -25.50 8.78
CA ALA A 22 25.70 -25.64 8.05
C ALA A 22 24.48 -26.04 8.91
N GLY A 23 24.70 -26.59 10.10
CA GLY A 23 23.64 -27.03 11.02
C GLY A 23 23.09 -25.91 11.90
N SER A 24 23.94 -25.02 12.41
CA SER A 24 23.52 -23.87 13.22
C SER A 24 22.74 -22.85 12.40
N ASP A 25 23.20 -22.59 11.17
CA ASP A 25 22.63 -21.55 10.30
C ASP A 25 21.19 -21.89 9.87
N ARG A 26 20.90 -23.19 9.68
CA ARG A 26 19.54 -23.68 9.38
C ARG A 26 18.58 -23.53 10.56
N LEU A 27 19.05 -23.80 11.78
CA LEU A 27 18.24 -23.67 13.00
C LEU A 27 17.94 -22.19 13.31
N VAL A 28 18.94 -21.31 13.14
CA VAL A 28 18.77 -19.85 13.27
C VAL A 28 17.82 -19.32 12.20
N GLY A 29 17.97 -19.75 10.95
CA GLY A 29 17.07 -19.37 9.86
C GLY A 29 15.61 -19.76 10.12
N ALA A 30 15.37 -20.99 10.58
CA ALA A 30 14.02 -21.45 10.93
C ALA A 30 13.43 -20.70 12.13
N ALA A 31 14.25 -20.36 13.13
CA ALA A 31 13.82 -19.56 14.27
C ALA A 31 13.41 -18.13 13.86
N LEU A 32 14.20 -17.47 13.01
CA LEU A 32 13.89 -16.13 12.50
C LEU A 32 12.64 -16.13 11.61
N ALA A 33 12.45 -17.15 10.77
CA ALA A 33 11.25 -17.30 9.96
C ALA A 33 9.98 -17.44 10.84
N ARG A 34 10.04 -18.26 11.90
CA ARG A 34 8.94 -18.38 12.87
C ARG A 34 8.67 -17.08 13.61
N ALA A 35 9.70 -16.37 14.04
CA ALA A 35 9.55 -15.07 14.70
C ALA A 35 8.91 -14.04 13.76
N ARG A 36 9.32 -14.00 12.49
CA ARG A 36 8.71 -13.14 11.47
C ARG A 36 7.24 -13.45 11.26
N ALA A 37 6.89 -14.72 11.07
CA ALA A 37 5.50 -15.15 10.90
C ALA A 37 4.63 -14.78 12.12
N ALA A 38 5.16 -14.93 13.34
CA ALA A 38 4.45 -14.52 14.55
C ALA A 38 4.21 -13.01 14.61
N LEU A 39 5.20 -12.19 14.23
CA LEU A 39 5.06 -10.73 14.16
C LEU A 39 4.09 -10.30 13.06
N GLU A 40 4.10 -10.96 11.90
CA GLU A 40 3.13 -10.73 10.82
C GLU A 40 1.71 -11.03 11.31
N ALA A 41 1.48 -12.21 11.90
CA ALA A 41 0.18 -12.58 12.45
C ALA A 41 -0.31 -11.61 13.54
N ALA A 42 0.58 -11.19 14.45
CA ALA A 42 0.25 -10.20 15.48
C ALA A 42 -0.06 -8.81 14.87
N THR A 43 0.60 -8.43 13.77
CA THR A 43 0.31 -7.19 13.05
C THR A 43 -1.03 -7.26 12.32
N ASP A 44 -1.35 -8.41 11.73
CA ASP A 44 -2.64 -8.68 11.07
C ASP A 44 -3.79 -8.55 12.05
N ASP A 45 -3.68 -9.24 13.18
CA ASP A 45 -4.67 -9.21 14.25
C ASP A 45 -4.82 -7.79 14.84
N PHE A 46 -3.71 -7.07 15.04
CA PHE A 46 -3.76 -5.68 15.49
C PHE A 46 -4.48 -4.76 14.49
N LEU A 47 -4.16 -4.84 13.19
CA LEU A 47 -4.84 -4.03 12.17
C LEU A 47 -6.31 -4.44 12.02
N GLY A 48 -6.62 -5.73 12.05
CA GLY A 48 -8.01 -6.22 11.96
C GLY A 48 -8.90 -5.72 13.11
N ARG A 49 -8.31 -5.50 14.29
CA ARG A 49 -9.03 -5.00 15.48
C ARG A 49 -9.09 -3.48 15.59
N HIS A 50 -8.10 -2.77 15.07
CA HIS A 50 -7.91 -1.35 15.37
C HIS A 50 -7.87 -0.42 14.15
N ALA A 51 -7.80 -0.98 12.94
CA ALA A 51 -7.82 -0.22 11.70
C ALA A 51 -9.04 -0.52 10.83
N GLU A 52 -9.47 0.50 10.11
CA GLU A 52 -10.54 0.46 9.12
C GLU A 52 -9.95 0.88 7.77
N THR A 53 -10.32 0.20 6.70
CA THR A 53 -9.90 0.53 5.33
C THR A 53 -11.13 0.86 4.49
N SER A 54 -10.96 1.75 3.52
CA SER A 54 -12.03 2.13 2.60
C SER A 54 -11.65 1.77 1.17
N ALA A 55 -12.63 1.28 0.40
CA ALA A 55 -12.49 1.09 -1.04
C ALA A 55 -12.14 2.40 -1.78
N ALA A 56 -12.38 3.56 -1.15
CA ALA A 56 -11.93 4.85 -1.64
C ALA A 56 -10.42 5.13 -1.42
N GLY A 57 -9.64 4.12 -1.04
CA GLY A 57 -8.17 4.20 -0.99
C GLY A 57 -7.60 5.00 0.18
N TYR A 58 -8.28 4.98 1.32
CA TYR A 58 -7.79 5.55 2.58
C TYR A 58 -7.95 4.56 3.73
N ALA A 59 -7.22 4.80 4.82
CA ALA A 59 -7.29 3.98 6.02
C ALA A 59 -7.35 4.83 7.28
N VAL A 60 -7.84 4.25 8.36
CA VAL A 60 -7.99 4.88 9.66
C VAL A 60 -7.53 3.90 10.74
N ILE A 61 -6.83 4.36 11.77
CA ILE A 61 -6.47 3.55 12.94
C ILE A 61 -6.71 4.32 14.24
N GLY A 62 -7.09 3.63 15.30
CA GLY A 62 -7.22 4.23 16.64
C GLY A 62 -5.87 4.70 17.17
N LEU A 63 -5.75 6.00 17.49
CA LEU A 63 -4.49 6.57 17.97
C LEU A 63 -4.07 5.99 19.33
N ALA A 64 -5.02 5.82 20.26
CA ALA A 64 -4.76 5.21 21.55
C ALA A 64 -4.25 3.77 21.43
N ALA A 65 -4.86 2.98 20.55
CA ALA A 65 -4.46 1.60 20.28
C ALA A 65 -3.04 1.52 19.69
N LEU A 66 -2.70 2.42 18.74
CA LEU A 66 -1.36 2.51 18.18
C LEU A 66 -0.31 2.89 19.25
N ARG A 67 -0.66 3.78 20.17
CA ARG A 67 0.24 4.19 21.27
C ARG A 67 0.46 3.08 22.29
N SER A 68 -0.55 2.25 22.56
CA SER A 68 -0.45 1.13 23.51
C SER A 68 0.15 -0.14 22.91
N ALA A 69 0.24 -0.24 21.58
CA ALA A 69 0.81 -1.40 20.92
C ALA A 69 2.30 -1.56 21.23
N ALA A 70 2.77 -2.81 21.21
CA ALA A 70 4.20 -3.10 21.20
C ALA A 70 4.87 -2.38 20.02
N GLU A 71 6.06 -1.83 20.23
CA GLU A 71 6.71 -0.93 19.28
C GLU A 71 6.85 -1.53 17.88
N GLU A 72 7.32 -2.79 17.80
CA GLU A 72 7.46 -3.51 16.54
C GLU A 72 6.12 -3.68 15.79
N ILE A 73 5.01 -3.89 16.53
CA ILE A 73 3.67 -4.01 15.93
C ILE A 73 3.19 -2.65 15.42
N ALA A 74 3.43 -1.57 16.17
CA ALA A 74 3.11 -0.22 15.73
C ALA A 74 3.89 0.17 14.46
N LEU A 75 5.19 -0.13 14.40
CA LEU A 75 6.04 0.14 13.24
C LEU A 75 5.58 -0.65 12.00
N ARG A 76 5.28 -1.94 12.15
CA ARG A 76 4.76 -2.78 11.05
C ARG A 76 3.38 -2.33 10.58
N ALA A 77 2.50 -1.97 11.50
CA ALA A 77 1.19 -1.40 11.19
C ALA A 77 1.33 -0.11 10.36
N LEU A 78 2.18 0.83 10.81
CA LEU A 78 2.47 2.06 10.08
C LEU A 78 3.08 1.78 8.70
N ALA A 79 4.05 0.88 8.62
CA ALA A 79 4.70 0.51 7.36
C ALA A 79 3.67 0.05 6.33
N ARG A 80 2.77 -0.88 6.73
CA ARG A 80 1.74 -1.43 5.85
C ARG A 80 0.72 -0.37 5.43
N LEU A 81 0.17 0.38 6.39
CA LEU A 81 -0.79 1.45 6.11
C LEU A 81 -0.22 2.49 5.13
N ILE A 82 1.03 2.91 5.35
CA ILE A 82 1.71 3.91 4.52
C ILE A 82 2.02 3.36 3.13
N PHE A 83 2.48 2.12 3.03
CA PHE A 83 2.77 1.49 1.74
C PHE A 83 1.50 1.35 0.90
N THR A 84 0.44 0.78 1.49
CA THR A 84 -0.81 0.51 0.79
C THR A 84 -1.57 1.78 0.38
N VAL A 85 -1.70 2.76 1.28
CA VAL A 85 -2.41 4.01 0.98
C VAL A 85 -1.54 4.97 0.16
N GLY A 86 -0.21 4.89 0.33
CA GLY A 86 0.74 5.80 -0.26
C GLY A 86 1.18 5.42 -1.67
N GLY A 87 0.81 4.25 -2.18
CA GLY A 87 1.11 3.85 -3.57
C GLY A 87 2.61 3.87 -3.90
N ALA A 88 3.47 3.77 -2.89
CA ALA A 88 4.90 3.73 -3.08
C ALA A 88 5.28 2.37 -3.70
N SER A 89 6.26 2.36 -4.61
CA SER A 89 6.79 1.10 -5.16
C SER A 89 7.64 0.34 -4.15
N GLU A 90 8.18 1.05 -3.15
CA GLU A 90 9.07 0.49 -2.14
C GLU A 90 8.63 0.90 -0.73
N PRO A 91 8.80 0.01 0.28
CA PRO A 91 8.49 0.33 1.67
C PRO A 91 9.30 1.52 2.21
N SER A 92 8.72 2.24 3.17
CA SER A 92 9.45 3.30 3.87
C SER A 92 10.55 2.69 4.74
N ARG A 93 11.74 3.31 4.71
CA ARG A 93 12.88 2.91 5.54
C ARG A 93 12.50 2.91 7.03
N LEU A 94 12.96 1.91 7.78
CA LEU A 94 12.67 1.75 9.21
C LEU A 94 12.94 3.03 10.02
N ALA A 95 14.10 3.65 9.83
CA ALA A 95 14.45 4.89 10.52
C ALA A 95 13.44 6.04 10.33
N LYS A 96 12.76 6.10 9.17
CA LYS A 96 11.70 7.11 8.95
C LYS A 96 10.40 6.74 9.66
N LEU A 97 10.10 5.44 9.78
CA LEU A 97 8.93 4.93 10.51
C LEU A 97 9.12 5.14 12.03
N GLU A 98 10.31 4.89 12.55
CA GLU A 98 10.67 5.16 13.94
C GLU A 98 10.55 6.65 14.27
N ALA A 99 11.13 7.51 13.43
CA ALA A 99 11.01 8.96 13.59
C ALA A 99 9.55 9.43 13.54
N LEU A 100 8.72 8.86 12.66
CA LEU A 100 7.29 9.13 12.60
C LEU A 100 6.59 8.68 13.88
N LEU A 101 6.86 7.47 14.38
CA LEU A 101 6.24 6.94 15.60
C LEU A 101 6.58 7.81 16.82
N VAL A 102 7.84 8.25 16.94
CA VAL A 102 8.27 9.20 17.97
C VAL A 102 7.52 10.52 17.83
N ALA A 103 7.42 11.07 16.61
CA ALA A 103 6.72 12.32 16.37
C ALA A 103 5.22 12.24 16.71
N LEU A 104 4.54 11.16 16.32
CA LEU A 104 3.14 10.91 16.65
C LEU A 104 2.90 10.76 18.17
N ARG A 105 3.89 10.28 18.92
CA ARG A 105 3.83 10.18 20.39
C ARG A 105 4.07 11.54 21.06
N ALA A 106 4.95 12.36 20.50
CA ALA A 106 5.31 13.67 21.04
C ALA A 106 4.24 14.73 20.76
N ASP A 107 3.67 14.74 19.55
CA ASP A 107 2.66 15.69 19.11
C ASP A 107 1.51 14.95 18.39
N PRO A 108 0.55 14.39 19.14
CA PRO A 108 -0.51 13.54 18.59
C PRO A 108 -1.50 14.27 17.69
N ASP A 109 -1.51 15.61 17.71
CA ASP A 109 -2.45 16.44 16.94
C ASP A 109 -1.84 17.01 15.65
N LYS A 110 -0.56 16.71 15.40
CA LYS A 110 0.15 17.15 14.20
C LYS A 110 -0.02 16.20 13.03
N ALA A 111 -0.23 16.77 11.85
CA ALA A 111 -0.22 16.03 10.60
C ALA A 111 1.22 15.77 10.12
N HIS A 112 1.44 14.59 9.55
CA HIS A 112 2.73 14.16 9.01
C HIS A 112 2.61 13.70 7.56
N THR A 113 3.72 13.67 6.84
CA THR A 113 3.81 13.05 5.51
C THR A 113 4.93 12.02 5.49
N LEU A 114 4.64 10.84 4.94
CA LEU A 114 5.63 9.78 4.74
C LEU A 114 5.13 8.82 3.66
N GLY A 115 6.03 8.36 2.79
CA GLY A 115 5.72 7.31 1.80
C GLY A 115 4.61 7.68 0.81
N GLY A 116 4.39 8.96 0.53
CA GLY A 116 3.28 9.40 -0.32
C GLY A 116 1.91 9.37 0.37
N CYS A 117 1.89 9.25 1.70
CA CYS A 117 0.73 9.45 2.55
C CYS A 117 0.80 10.80 3.28
N ARG A 118 -0.36 11.43 3.43
CA ARG A 118 -0.64 12.42 4.46
C ARG A 118 -1.37 11.74 5.62
N ILE A 119 -0.77 11.80 6.80
CA ILE A 119 -1.24 11.18 8.04
C ILE A 119 -1.81 12.29 8.91
N THR A 120 -3.11 12.28 9.15
CA THR A 120 -3.82 13.38 9.83
C THR A 120 -4.55 12.86 11.06
N PRO A 121 -4.23 13.34 12.26
CA PRO A 121 -5.02 13.03 13.45
C PRO A 121 -6.36 13.74 13.42
N ARG A 122 -7.41 13.04 13.86
CA ARG A 122 -8.76 13.59 14.01
C ARG A 122 -9.58 12.74 14.98
N HIS A 123 -10.14 13.37 16.00
CA HIS A 123 -11.04 12.72 16.99
C HIS A 123 -10.47 11.40 17.56
N GLY A 124 -9.20 11.40 17.99
CA GLY A 124 -8.56 10.21 18.56
C GLY A 124 -8.23 9.10 17.55
N ARG A 125 -8.31 9.39 16.25
CA ARG A 125 -7.94 8.49 15.15
C ARG A 125 -6.83 9.11 14.31
N LEU A 126 -6.02 8.27 13.67
CA LEU A 126 -5.08 8.67 12.62
C LEU A 126 -5.63 8.25 11.27
N LEU A 127 -5.79 9.21 10.37
CA LEU A 127 -6.27 8.99 9.01
C LEU A 127 -5.10 9.04 8.03
N PHE A 128 -5.06 8.08 7.12
CA PHE A 128 -4.04 7.95 6.08
C PHE A 128 -4.69 8.26 4.75
N PHE A 129 -4.21 9.30 4.08
CA PHE A 129 -4.66 9.69 2.75
C PHE A 129 -3.51 9.71 1.77
N ARG A 130 -3.76 9.39 0.50
CA ARG A 130 -2.78 9.61 -0.56
C ARG A 130 -2.45 11.10 -0.68
N GLU A 131 -1.16 11.41 -0.68
CA GLU A 131 -0.67 12.76 -0.90
C GLU A 131 -0.77 13.14 -2.38
N MET A 132 -1.44 14.26 -2.67
CA MET A 132 -1.49 14.86 -4.00
C MET A 132 -0.29 15.79 -4.18
N ARG A 133 0.70 15.37 -4.96
CA ARG A 133 1.87 16.21 -5.31
C ARG A 133 1.52 17.24 -6.39
N LYS A 134 2.36 18.26 -6.56
CA LYS A 134 2.18 19.30 -7.58
C LYS A 134 2.08 18.74 -9.01
N ALA A 135 2.82 17.67 -9.30
CA ALA A 135 2.79 16.98 -10.58
C ALA A 135 1.51 16.13 -10.81
N GLY A 136 0.64 16.01 -9.80
CA GLY A 136 -0.53 15.13 -9.86
C GLY A 136 -0.20 13.66 -9.62
N LEU A 137 -1.17 12.80 -9.94
CA LEU A 137 -1.05 11.34 -10.01
C LEU A 137 -0.98 10.95 -11.50
N PRO A 138 -0.47 9.75 -11.83
CA PRO A 138 -0.34 9.32 -13.22
C PRO A 138 -1.67 9.35 -13.98
N GLU A 139 -1.60 9.65 -15.26
CA GLU A 139 -2.67 9.45 -16.22
C GLU A 139 -2.28 8.29 -17.13
N LEU A 140 -3.21 7.35 -17.34
CA LEU A 140 -2.99 6.16 -18.16
C LEU A 140 -4.19 5.96 -19.08
N GLU A 141 -3.93 5.59 -20.34
CA GLU A 141 -4.99 5.21 -21.27
C GLU A 141 -5.36 3.73 -21.07
N LEU A 142 -6.66 3.45 -21.00
CA LEU A 142 -7.21 2.12 -20.82
C LEU A 142 -8.19 1.82 -21.95
N GLY A 143 -7.87 0.79 -22.74
CA GLY A 143 -8.69 0.31 -23.84
C GLY A 143 -9.81 -0.64 -23.40
N PRO A 144 -10.83 -0.86 -24.24
CA PRO A 144 -11.89 -1.82 -23.95
C PRO A 144 -11.34 -3.23 -23.67
N GLY A 145 -11.79 -3.84 -22.57
CA GLY A 145 -11.37 -5.18 -22.15
C GLY A 145 -10.01 -5.22 -21.45
N GLU A 146 -9.32 -4.09 -21.33
CA GLU A 146 -8.04 -4.01 -20.66
C GLU A 146 -8.18 -3.87 -19.14
N ARG A 147 -7.09 -4.22 -18.45
CA ARG A 147 -6.92 -4.01 -17.02
C ARG A 147 -5.55 -3.43 -16.73
N MET A 148 -5.46 -2.54 -15.74
CA MET A 148 -4.19 -1.94 -15.33
C MET A 148 -4.10 -1.71 -13.83
N LEU A 149 -2.87 -1.53 -13.34
CA LEU A 149 -2.59 -1.04 -12.00
C LEU A 149 -2.37 0.48 -12.06
N TRP A 150 -3.29 1.24 -11.48
CA TRP A 150 -3.20 2.70 -11.40
C TRP A 150 -2.68 3.16 -10.04
N ASP A 151 -1.67 4.03 -10.06
CA ASP A 151 -1.02 4.62 -8.88
C ASP A 151 -0.56 3.59 -7.82
N ASN A 152 -0.23 2.36 -8.25
CA ASN A 152 0.09 1.21 -7.40
C ASN A 152 -0.98 0.86 -6.34
N ARG A 153 -2.21 1.35 -6.49
CA ARG A 153 -3.26 1.29 -5.47
C ARG A 153 -4.55 0.66 -5.98
N PHE A 154 -4.90 0.92 -7.24
CA PHE A 154 -6.16 0.49 -7.80
C PHE A 154 -5.94 -0.41 -9.00
N ARG A 155 -6.57 -1.58 -9.00
CA ARG A 155 -6.76 -2.33 -10.24
C ARG A 155 -7.98 -1.76 -10.95
N ILE A 156 -7.78 -1.25 -12.14
CA ILE A 156 -8.84 -0.67 -12.97
C ILE A 156 -9.10 -1.59 -14.15
N GLU A 157 -10.37 -1.85 -14.44
CA GLU A 157 -10.81 -2.71 -15.53
C GLU A 157 -11.86 -1.96 -16.36
N LEU A 158 -11.74 -2.01 -17.68
CA LEU A 158 -12.74 -1.47 -18.61
C LEU A 158 -13.46 -2.61 -19.33
N GLY A 159 -14.78 -2.52 -19.40
CA GLY A 159 -15.63 -3.50 -20.06
C GLY A 159 -15.22 -3.71 -21.53
N ALA A 160 -15.15 -4.95 -21.98
CA ALA A 160 -14.79 -5.30 -23.36
C ALA A 160 -15.81 -4.83 -24.40
N HIS A 161 -17.02 -4.48 -23.97
CA HIS A 161 -18.09 -3.97 -24.83
C HIS A 161 -18.04 -2.44 -25.02
N GLU A 162 -17.12 -1.76 -24.33
CA GLU A 162 -16.93 -0.32 -24.50
C GLU A 162 -16.40 0.00 -25.90
N SER A 163 -16.89 1.08 -26.50
CA SER A 163 -16.59 1.40 -27.90
C SER A 163 -15.30 2.21 -28.08
N ALA A 164 -14.74 2.76 -27.01
CA ALA A 164 -13.60 3.66 -27.07
C ALA A 164 -12.77 3.63 -25.78
N PRO A 165 -11.45 3.88 -25.86
CA PRO A 165 -10.62 3.99 -24.68
C PRO A 165 -11.04 5.17 -23.78
N ILE A 166 -10.56 5.11 -22.55
CA ILE A 166 -10.66 6.18 -21.56
C ILE A 166 -9.27 6.55 -21.05
N THR A 167 -9.13 7.74 -20.51
CA THR A 167 -7.99 8.10 -19.67
C THR A 167 -8.38 7.92 -18.21
N VAL A 168 -7.62 7.12 -17.48
CA VAL A 168 -7.72 7.00 -16.02
C VAL A 168 -6.74 7.98 -15.40
N GLY A 169 -7.27 8.93 -14.63
CA GLY A 169 -6.48 9.96 -13.97
C GLY A 169 -7.13 10.38 -12.66
N ALA A 170 -6.38 11.05 -11.80
CA ALA A 170 -6.92 11.48 -10.51
C ALA A 170 -8.12 12.42 -10.70
N LEU A 171 -9.12 12.29 -9.84
CA LEU A 171 -10.27 13.17 -9.85
C LEU A 171 -9.87 14.65 -9.70
N GLY A 172 -8.87 14.93 -8.85
CA GLY A 172 -8.37 16.29 -8.64
C GLY A 172 -9.44 17.25 -8.11
N GLU A 173 -9.19 18.55 -8.23
CA GLU A 173 -10.19 19.57 -7.83
C GLU A 173 -11.29 19.75 -8.89
N GLU A 174 -10.94 19.68 -10.18
CA GLU A 174 -11.89 19.85 -11.29
C GLU A 174 -12.92 18.72 -11.34
N GLY A 175 -12.49 17.47 -11.16
CA GLY A 175 -13.40 16.34 -11.10
C GLY A 175 -14.28 16.38 -9.85
N LEU A 176 -13.76 16.83 -8.71
CA LEU A 176 -14.57 17.01 -7.50
C LEU A 176 -15.65 18.07 -7.68
N LYS A 177 -15.31 19.20 -8.30
CA LYS A 177 -16.27 20.25 -8.62
C LYS A 177 -17.38 19.67 -9.51
N THR A 178 -16.99 18.96 -10.57
CA THR A 178 -17.92 18.31 -11.49
C THR A 178 -18.87 17.33 -10.77
N LEU A 179 -18.34 16.45 -9.92
CA LEU A 179 -19.19 15.49 -9.21
C LEU A 179 -20.06 16.12 -8.13
N LYS A 180 -19.59 17.21 -7.48
CA LYS A 180 -20.37 17.97 -6.51
C LYS A 180 -21.58 18.63 -7.19
N GLU A 181 -21.37 19.23 -8.35
CA GLU A 181 -22.46 19.82 -9.17
C GLU A 181 -23.47 18.76 -9.61
N ARG A 182 -23.00 17.54 -9.91
CA ARG A 182 -23.85 16.38 -10.23
C ARG A 182 -24.45 15.67 -9.01
N GLN A 183 -24.16 16.11 -7.78
CA GLN A 183 -24.57 15.45 -6.53
C GLN A 183 -24.18 13.96 -6.46
N ALA A 184 -23.06 13.59 -7.10
CA ALA A 184 -22.61 12.22 -7.27
C ALA A 184 -21.49 11.81 -6.27
N LEU A 185 -21.16 12.68 -5.30
CA LEU A 185 -20.19 12.39 -4.24
C LEU A 185 -20.89 11.94 -2.96
N PRO A 186 -20.50 10.79 -2.37
CA PRO A 186 -20.99 10.38 -1.06
C PRO A 186 -20.64 11.43 0.02
N PRO A 187 -21.59 11.86 0.87
CA PRO A 187 -21.32 12.86 1.92
C PRO A 187 -20.25 12.43 2.93
N SER A 188 -20.08 11.12 3.13
CA SER A 188 -19.11 10.54 4.05
C SER A 188 -17.68 10.50 3.52
N LEU A 189 -17.46 10.71 2.22
CA LEU A 189 -16.16 10.60 1.58
C LEU A 189 -15.27 11.81 1.92
N PRO A 190 -14.13 11.62 2.61
CA PRO A 190 -13.23 12.73 2.92
C PRO A 190 -12.65 13.35 1.64
N ARG A 191 -12.69 14.68 1.53
CA ARG A 191 -12.14 15.41 0.38
C ARG A 191 -10.70 15.00 0.01
N PRO A 192 -9.76 14.78 0.95
CA PRO A 192 -8.42 14.31 0.60
C PRO A 192 -8.40 12.96 -0.10
N ALA A 193 -9.25 12.01 0.31
CA ALA A 193 -9.39 10.73 -0.37
C ALA A 193 -10.01 10.92 -1.76
N ALA A 194 -11.09 11.70 -1.83
CA ALA A 194 -11.83 11.95 -3.07
C ALA A 194 -10.96 12.53 -4.19
N ARG A 195 -10.06 13.48 -3.87
CA ARG A 195 -9.10 14.07 -4.84
C ARG A 195 -8.17 13.04 -5.47
N ALA A 196 -7.83 11.99 -4.74
CA ALA A 196 -6.86 10.98 -5.12
C ALA A 196 -7.51 9.70 -5.68
N LEU A 197 -8.83 9.71 -5.89
CA LEU A 197 -9.55 8.63 -6.55
C LEU A 197 -9.29 8.62 -8.05
N PRO A 198 -9.28 7.43 -8.68
CA PRO A 198 -9.32 7.33 -10.13
C PRO A 198 -10.67 7.87 -10.64
N GLY A 199 -10.61 8.71 -11.68
CA GLY A 199 -11.74 9.12 -12.49
C GLY A 199 -11.57 8.63 -13.93
N CYS A 200 -12.68 8.43 -14.63
CA CYS A 200 -12.70 8.06 -16.04
C CYS A 200 -12.89 9.32 -16.89
N TRP A 201 -11.93 9.63 -17.74
CA TRP A 201 -11.87 10.86 -18.53
C TRP A 201 -11.87 10.56 -20.02
N ARG A 202 -12.40 11.50 -20.82
CA ARG A 202 -12.26 11.50 -22.28
C ARG A 202 -12.21 12.93 -22.78
N GLY A 203 -11.15 13.29 -23.52
CA GLY A 203 -10.95 14.65 -24.02
C GLY A 203 -10.98 15.73 -22.93
N GLY A 204 -10.41 15.43 -21.74
CA GLY A 204 -10.40 16.35 -20.60
C GLY A 204 -11.73 16.47 -19.83
N ARG A 205 -12.80 15.80 -20.26
CA ARG A 205 -14.08 15.77 -19.56
C ARG A 205 -14.18 14.53 -18.68
N LEU A 206 -14.62 14.73 -17.42
CA LEU A 206 -14.96 13.63 -16.52
C LEU A 206 -16.26 12.96 -16.99
N LEU A 207 -16.15 11.67 -17.34
CA LEU A 207 -17.28 10.81 -17.65
C LEU A 207 -17.97 10.40 -16.33
N CYS A 208 -17.26 9.63 -15.50
CA CYS A 208 -17.74 9.11 -14.23
C CYS A 208 -16.58 8.75 -13.28
N LEU A 209 -16.92 8.31 -12.08
CA LEU A 209 -16.03 7.48 -11.27
C LEU A 209 -16.17 6.02 -11.74
N PRO A 210 -15.11 5.20 -11.68
CA PRO A 210 -15.27 3.76 -11.74
C PRO A 210 -16.21 3.28 -10.63
N ASP A 211 -16.87 2.16 -10.86
CA ASP A 211 -17.56 1.44 -9.80
C ASP A 211 -16.51 0.85 -8.85
N PHE A 212 -16.54 1.29 -7.60
CA PHE A 212 -15.71 0.72 -6.55
C PHE A 212 -16.52 -0.39 -5.92
N ASP A 213 -15.93 -1.58 -5.72
CA ASP A 213 -16.54 -2.71 -4.98
C ASP A 213 -16.87 -2.31 -3.51
N GLN A 214 -17.81 -1.41 -3.32
CA GLN A 214 -18.44 -1.12 -2.06
C GLN A 214 -19.52 -2.17 -1.92
N LYS A 215 -19.32 -3.13 -0.99
CA LYS A 215 -20.41 -4.01 -0.55
C LYS A 215 -21.68 -3.14 -0.40
N PRO A 216 -22.77 -3.43 -1.15
CA PRO A 216 -23.87 -2.49 -1.24
C PRO A 216 -24.60 -2.47 0.10
N LEU A 217 -24.39 -1.41 0.88
CA LEU A 217 -25.38 -1.02 1.87
C LEU A 217 -26.45 -0.22 1.10
N GLN A 218 -27.50 -0.94 0.72
CA GLN A 218 -28.77 -0.47 0.16
C GLN A 218 -28.82 -0.29 -1.37
N SER A 219 -29.89 -0.86 -1.91
CA SER A 219 -30.25 -1.06 -3.31
C SER A 219 -30.16 0.21 -4.16
N ALA A 220 -29.55 0.07 -5.34
CA ALA A 220 -29.45 1.11 -6.35
C ALA A 220 -30.82 1.67 -6.76
N PRO A 221 -31.01 2.99 -6.82
CA PRO A 221 -32.08 3.56 -7.62
C PRO A 221 -31.72 3.40 -9.10
N SER A 222 -32.47 2.55 -9.79
CA SER A 222 -32.43 2.45 -11.25
C SER A 222 -33.03 3.72 -11.84
N SER A 223 -32.17 4.61 -12.33
CA SER A 223 -32.58 5.64 -13.28
C SER A 223 -31.98 5.30 -14.64
N ARG A 224 -32.85 4.90 -15.57
CA ARG A 224 -32.51 4.75 -16.98
C ARG A 224 -32.22 6.14 -17.53
N HIS A 225 -30.96 6.57 -17.66
CA HIS A 225 -30.53 7.58 -18.63
C HIS A 225 -29.01 7.48 -18.85
N GLU A 226 -28.64 7.24 -20.12
CA GLU A 226 -27.29 7.15 -20.70
C GLU A 226 -26.44 5.94 -20.26
N VAL A 227 -25.85 5.29 -21.27
CA VAL A 227 -25.00 4.10 -21.16
C VAL A 227 -23.88 4.38 -20.15
N GLY A 228 -24.03 3.85 -18.94
CA GLY A 228 -23.00 3.94 -17.91
C GLY A 228 -21.77 3.20 -18.38
N LEU A 229 -20.61 3.86 -18.29
CA LEU A 229 -19.32 3.26 -18.59
C LEU A 229 -19.09 2.06 -17.66
N ASP A 230 -18.91 0.85 -18.20
CA ASP A 230 -18.51 -0.33 -17.42
C ASP A 230 -17.02 -0.21 -17.08
N CYS A 231 -16.70 0.58 -16.06
CA CYS A 231 -15.36 0.70 -15.53
C CYS A 231 -15.38 0.37 -14.04
N ARG A 232 -14.57 -0.60 -13.63
CA ARG A 232 -14.46 -1.04 -12.23
C ARG A 232 -13.12 -0.67 -11.65
N ALA A 233 -13.09 -0.33 -10.36
CA ALA A 233 -11.88 -0.08 -9.60
C ALA A 233 -11.87 -0.88 -8.29
N THR A 234 -10.89 -1.77 -8.15
CA THR A 234 -10.64 -2.49 -6.90
C THR A 234 -9.44 -1.88 -6.21
N PHE A 235 -9.62 -1.34 -5.01
CA PHE A 235 -8.50 -0.92 -4.17
C PHE A 235 -7.76 -2.15 -3.65
N LEU A 236 -6.45 -2.21 -3.89
CA LEU A 236 -5.62 -3.35 -3.54
C LEU A 236 -5.08 -3.18 -2.11
N TRP A 237 -5.63 -3.96 -1.19
CA TRP A 237 -5.05 -4.10 0.14
C TRP A 237 -3.88 -5.08 0.09
N GLY A 238 -2.67 -4.61 0.42
CA GLY A 238 -1.46 -5.42 0.39
C GLY A 238 -0.95 -5.77 1.79
N SER A 239 -0.58 -7.02 2.00
CA SER A 239 0.43 -7.39 3.00
C SER A 239 1.82 -7.12 2.42
N LEU A 240 2.67 -6.43 3.18
CA LEU A 240 4.10 -6.29 2.90
C LEU A 240 4.83 -7.64 3.03
#